data_AF-A0A538SL64-F1
#
_entry.id   AF-A0A538SL64-F1
#
_cell.length_a   1.000
_cell.length_b   1.000
_cell.length_c   1.000
_cell.angle_alpha   90.00
_cell.angle_beta   90.00
_cell.angle_gamma   90.00
#
_symmetry.space_group_name_H-M   'P 1'
#
loop_
_entity.id
_entity.type
_entity.pdbx_description
1 polymer ?
#
loop_
_entity_poly.entity_id
_entity_poly.type
_entity_poly.pdbx_seq_one_letter_code
_entity_poly.pdbx_strand_id
1 'polypeptide(L)'
;MGHLRSRSRATFLASAGLFWAVVAFRTGAPSPAAAAPSFVRPWTPPAADSLTAWAAEALARFRANQGDSVGGSNYRAYQIVGTIGRGVLRSLGRRNTVQAHVLQPLLDSLGLMTEVAIDPQLPEFVLMVVHNPFRPTADALGFLYWYRVDDLRIQGVVLNGGRDPLVRVWWTGRSESPYEWGIVYHQASPEGEMKLLLIRLDQSGSFWSEALPEREPPDLGGAGRAAWVDVNGDELPELITWVRAQPDSTFEECGECPHLLTERTFTERREGFTLNDSRLVPTPYANFVLFVRLLREGNRAAASRLLVNPAKLDQALALGWGGRATRDTWRVEYAEDEHWPHWLALRFNGSKGPQHYIVHFATREGRWIIQDWLVPTKAPGTPAGRARSK
;
A
#
# COMPACT_ATOMS: atom_id res chain seq x y z
N MET A 1 29.54 -41.50 13.83
CA MET A 1 29.18 -42.78 14.49
C MET A 1 27.86 -42.57 15.21
N GLY A 2 26.87 -43.44 14.98
CA GLY A 2 25.56 -43.36 15.63
C GLY A 2 24.38 -43.36 14.66
N HIS A 3 24.18 -44.49 13.98
CA HIS A 3 22.97 -44.81 13.23
C HIS A 3 21.77 -44.96 14.17
N LEU A 4 20.61 -44.44 13.78
CA LEU A 4 19.34 -45.16 13.99
C LEU A 4 18.29 -44.73 12.95
N ARG A 5 18.01 -45.67 12.05
CA ARG A 5 16.87 -45.71 11.15
C ARG A 5 15.65 -46.17 11.94
N SER A 6 14.46 -45.64 11.64
CA SER A 6 13.25 -46.46 11.58
C SER A 6 12.21 -45.81 10.68
N ARG A 7 11.72 -46.60 9.72
CA ARG A 7 10.67 -46.30 8.76
C ARG A 7 9.34 -46.76 9.36
N SER A 8 8.28 -45.98 9.20
CA SER A 8 6.91 -46.51 9.19
C SER A 8 6.20 -46.03 7.94
N ARG A 9 6.05 -46.96 6.99
CA ARG A 9 5.09 -46.89 5.89
C ARG A 9 3.78 -47.48 6.42
N ALA A 10 2.68 -46.75 6.31
CA ALA A 10 1.34 -47.30 6.43
C ALA A 10 0.62 -47.10 5.10
N THR A 11 0.49 -48.22 4.41
CA THR A 11 -0.29 -48.47 3.20
C THR A 11 -1.77 -48.34 3.53
N PHE A 12 -2.53 -47.50 2.82
CA PHE A 12 -3.99 -47.62 2.78
C PHE A 12 -4.43 -48.06 1.39
N LEU A 13 -5.04 -49.25 1.39
CA LEU A 13 -5.59 -49.95 0.25
C LEU A 13 -6.89 -49.31 -0.23
N ALA A 14 -7.05 -49.38 -1.54
CA ALA A 14 -8.25 -49.06 -2.29
C ALA A 14 -9.45 -49.91 -1.84
N SER A 15 -10.66 -49.35 -1.97
CA SER A 15 -11.91 -50.11 -1.99
C SER A 15 -12.81 -49.50 -3.05
N ALA A 16 -12.88 -50.19 -4.18
CA ALA A 16 -13.87 -49.98 -5.23
C ALA A 16 -15.23 -50.50 -4.76
N GLY A 17 -16.29 -49.74 -5.02
CA GLY A 17 -17.66 -50.13 -4.73
C GLY A 17 -18.60 -49.50 -5.75
N LEU A 18 -18.69 -50.14 -6.92
CA LEU A 18 -19.75 -49.93 -7.90
C LEU A 18 -21.09 -50.32 -7.25
N PHE A 19 -22.07 -49.43 -7.24
CA PHE A 19 -23.48 -49.80 -7.09
C PHE A 19 -24.29 -49.16 -8.22
N TRP A 20 -24.77 -50.04 -9.11
CA TRP A 20 -25.82 -49.77 -10.07
C TRP A 20 -27.15 -49.67 -9.34
N ALA A 21 -27.89 -48.60 -9.57
CA ALA A 21 -29.33 -48.57 -9.32
C ALA A 21 -30.02 -47.86 -10.49
N VAL A 22 -30.64 -48.68 -11.32
CA VAL A 22 -31.58 -48.28 -12.37
C VAL A 22 -32.84 -47.74 -11.70
N VAL A 23 -33.16 -46.47 -11.93
CA VAL A 23 -34.50 -45.93 -11.67
C VAL A 23 -35.02 -45.35 -12.99
N ALA A 24 -35.96 -46.08 -13.57
CA ALA A 24 -36.80 -45.61 -14.66
C ALA A 24 -37.87 -44.67 -14.07
N PHE A 25 -37.91 -43.41 -14.53
CA PHE A 25 -39.08 -42.56 -14.35
C PHE A 25 -39.37 -41.74 -15.62
N ARG A 26 -40.48 -42.16 -16.24
CA ARG A 26 -41.43 -41.44 -17.10
C ARG A 26 -41.01 -40.08 -17.67
N THR A 27 -40.78 -40.08 -18.97
CA THR A 27 -40.90 -38.93 -19.86
C THR A 27 -42.36 -38.46 -19.94
N GLY A 28 -42.73 -37.47 -19.13
CA GLY A 28 -43.88 -36.60 -19.40
C GLY A 28 -43.35 -35.28 -19.94
N ALA A 29 -43.53 -35.02 -21.23
CA ALA A 29 -43.17 -33.74 -21.83
C ALA A 29 -44.19 -32.67 -21.40
N PRO A 30 -43.79 -31.61 -20.66
CA PRO A 30 -44.65 -30.45 -20.47
C PRO A 30 -44.63 -29.62 -21.77
N SER A 31 -45.81 -29.22 -22.22
CA SER A 31 -46.00 -28.21 -23.26
C SER A 31 -45.23 -26.94 -22.91
N PRO A 32 -44.57 -26.27 -23.87
CA PRO A 32 -43.95 -24.98 -23.62
C PRO A 32 -45.05 -23.94 -23.41
N ALA A 33 -45.41 -23.70 -22.14
CA ALA A 33 -46.09 -22.48 -21.77
C ALA A 33 -45.12 -21.33 -22.07
N ALA A 34 -45.49 -20.44 -23.00
CA ALA A 34 -44.77 -19.22 -23.27
C ALA A 34 -44.65 -18.42 -21.97
N ALA A 35 -43.48 -18.49 -21.34
CA ALA A 35 -43.14 -17.66 -20.20
C ALA A 35 -43.11 -16.21 -20.69
N ALA A 36 -44.09 -15.42 -20.25
CA ALA A 36 -43.99 -13.98 -20.33
C ALA A 36 -42.65 -13.56 -19.70
N PRO A 37 -41.90 -12.61 -20.29
CA PRO A 37 -40.65 -12.14 -19.71
C PRO A 37 -40.94 -11.65 -18.30
N SER A 38 -40.54 -12.44 -17.31
CA SER A 38 -40.45 -11.99 -15.93
C SER A 38 -39.43 -10.87 -15.95
N PHE A 39 -39.90 -9.63 -15.86
CA PHE A 39 -39.05 -8.50 -15.50
C PHE A 39 -38.32 -8.92 -14.23
N VAL A 40 -37.06 -9.30 -14.37
CA VAL A 40 -36.15 -9.47 -13.25
C VAL A 40 -36.05 -8.09 -12.65
N ARG A 41 -36.89 -7.81 -11.64
CA ARG A 41 -36.66 -6.66 -10.78
C ARG A 41 -35.23 -6.87 -10.25
N PRO A 42 -34.32 -5.90 -10.40
CA PRO A 42 -33.03 -5.96 -9.74
C PRO A 42 -33.30 -6.32 -8.29
N TRP A 43 -32.65 -7.36 -7.78
CA TRP A 43 -32.84 -7.75 -6.38
C TRP A 43 -32.43 -6.57 -5.52
N THR A 44 -33.41 -5.87 -4.93
CA THR A 44 -33.18 -4.86 -3.92
C THR A 44 -33.31 -5.55 -2.57
N PRO A 45 -32.23 -5.67 -1.77
CA PRO A 45 -32.34 -6.23 -0.44
C PRO A 45 -33.38 -5.40 0.36
N PRO A 46 -34.21 -6.01 1.21
CA PRO A 46 -35.18 -5.29 2.05
C PRO A 46 -34.58 -4.17 2.91
N ALA A 47 -33.26 -4.17 3.09
CA ALA A 47 -32.51 -3.14 3.79
C ALA A 47 -32.17 -1.89 2.94
N ALA A 48 -32.38 -1.89 1.61
CA ALA A 48 -31.95 -0.79 0.74
C ALA A 48 -32.58 0.57 1.11
N ASP A 49 -33.86 0.57 1.53
CA ASP A 49 -34.54 1.77 2.01
C ASP A 49 -33.96 2.24 3.35
N SER A 50 -33.58 1.30 4.23
CA SER A 50 -32.95 1.62 5.51
C SER A 50 -31.51 2.12 5.38
N LEU A 51 -30.75 1.62 4.39
CA LEU A 51 -29.39 2.05 4.11
C LEU A 51 -29.37 3.50 3.59
N THR A 52 -30.27 3.82 2.66
CA THR A 52 -30.40 5.19 2.13
C THR A 52 -30.80 6.17 3.23
N ALA A 53 -31.75 5.79 4.10
CA ALA A 53 -32.15 6.62 5.23
C ALA A 53 -31.01 6.85 6.24
N TRP A 54 -30.26 5.80 6.60
CA TRP A 54 -29.11 5.92 7.50
C TRP A 54 -27.97 6.73 6.89
N ALA A 55 -27.68 6.56 5.60
CA ALA A 55 -26.67 7.37 4.91
C ALA A 55 -27.07 8.85 4.87
N ALA A 56 -28.34 9.16 4.56
CA ALA A 56 -28.85 10.53 4.60
C ALA A 56 -28.74 11.15 5.99
N GLU A 57 -29.06 10.40 7.06
CA GLU A 57 -28.88 10.86 8.44
C GLU A 57 -27.40 11.13 8.75
N ALA A 58 -26.50 10.21 8.39
CA ALA A 58 -25.06 10.38 8.61
C ALA A 58 -24.53 11.62 7.89
N LEU A 59 -24.91 11.84 6.63
CA LEU A 59 -24.53 13.02 5.85
C LEU A 59 -25.03 14.33 6.45
N ALA A 60 -26.29 14.36 6.90
CA ALA A 60 -26.84 15.54 7.58
C ALA A 60 -26.02 15.88 8.83
N ARG A 61 -25.58 14.88 9.60
CA ARG A 61 -24.74 15.07 10.79
C ARG A 61 -23.31 15.47 10.43
N PHE A 62 -22.71 14.89 9.40
CA PHE A 62 -21.39 15.30 8.92
C PHE A 62 -21.38 16.76 8.45
N ARG A 63 -22.44 17.22 7.77
CA ARG A 63 -22.60 18.64 7.39
C ARG A 63 -22.75 19.56 8.58
N ALA A 64 -23.45 19.13 9.62
CA ALA A 64 -23.63 19.91 10.84
C ALA A 64 -22.36 19.98 11.70
N ASN A 65 -21.37 19.11 11.45
CA ASN A 65 -20.12 19.08 12.21
C ASN A 65 -19.22 20.28 11.87
N GLN A 66 -18.79 21.00 12.91
CA GLN A 66 -17.87 22.14 12.81
C GLN A 66 -16.46 21.84 13.34
N GLY A 67 -16.26 20.74 14.06
CA GLY A 67 -14.98 20.37 14.65
C GLY A 67 -14.23 19.31 13.85
N ASP A 68 -12.91 19.29 14.01
CA ASP A 68 -12.02 18.34 13.34
C ASP A 68 -11.87 17.01 14.10
N SER A 69 -12.39 16.92 15.33
CA SER A 69 -12.35 15.68 16.12
C SER A 69 -13.53 14.75 15.83
N VAL A 70 -13.27 13.44 15.84
CA VAL A 70 -14.29 12.37 15.78
C VAL A 70 -15.06 12.18 17.09
N GLY A 71 -14.66 12.86 18.18
CA GLY A 71 -15.26 12.73 19.51
C GLY A 71 -16.59 13.47 19.72
N GLY A 72 -17.17 13.31 20.91
CA GLY A 72 -18.35 14.07 21.35
C GLY A 72 -19.58 13.87 20.46
N SER A 73 -20.26 14.97 20.10
CA SER A 73 -21.45 14.94 19.24
C SER A 73 -21.17 14.46 17.81
N ASN A 74 -19.91 14.52 17.37
CA ASN A 74 -19.52 14.15 16.01
C ASN A 74 -19.51 12.64 15.80
N TYR A 75 -19.20 11.89 16.85
CA TYR A 75 -19.09 10.43 16.84
C TYR A 75 -20.32 9.73 16.27
N ARG A 76 -21.52 10.29 16.48
CA ARG A 76 -22.78 9.67 16.04
C ARG A 76 -22.84 9.48 14.52
N ALA A 77 -22.33 10.42 13.73
CA ALA A 77 -22.31 10.29 12.27
C ALA A 77 -21.47 9.08 11.86
N TYR A 78 -20.25 8.97 12.39
CA TYR A 78 -19.36 7.84 12.14
C TYR A 78 -19.98 6.53 12.61
N GLN A 79 -20.60 6.48 13.80
CA GLN A 79 -21.24 5.29 14.34
C GLN A 79 -22.35 4.73 13.43
N ILE A 80 -23.14 5.60 12.78
CA ILE A 80 -24.16 5.19 11.81
C ILE A 80 -23.50 4.49 10.62
N VAL A 81 -22.43 5.06 10.08
CA VAL A 81 -21.67 4.46 8.96
C VAL A 81 -21.03 3.12 9.37
N GLY A 82 -20.43 3.04 10.57
CA GLY A 82 -19.92 1.77 11.10
C GLY A 82 -21.01 0.70 11.26
N THR A 83 -22.23 1.11 11.62
CA THR A 83 -23.37 0.18 11.72
C THR A 83 -23.84 -0.31 10.36
N ILE A 84 -23.87 0.57 9.35
CA ILE A 84 -24.11 0.18 7.95
C ILE A 84 -23.07 -0.86 7.52
N GLY A 85 -21.77 -0.57 7.72
CA GLY A 85 -20.67 -1.46 7.36
C GLY A 85 -20.81 -2.84 8.02
N ARG A 86 -21.10 -2.88 9.33
CA ARG A 86 -21.39 -4.14 10.06
C ARG A 86 -22.55 -4.91 9.45
N GLY A 87 -23.63 -4.23 9.07
CA GLY A 87 -24.81 -4.85 8.46
C GLY A 87 -24.50 -5.52 7.12
N VAL A 88 -23.73 -4.84 6.27
CA VAL A 88 -23.28 -5.37 4.97
C VAL A 88 -22.31 -6.53 5.16
N LEU A 89 -21.32 -6.41 6.07
CA LEU A 89 -20.38 -7.50 6.35
C LEU A 89 -21.08 -8.74 6.92
N ARG A 90 -22.13 -8.56 7.74
CA ARG A 90 -22.96 -9.67 8.23
C ARG A 90 -23.74 -10.34 7.11
N SER A 91 -24.24 -9.60 6.12
CA SER A 91 -24.98 -10.19 5.00
C SER A 91 -24.07 -10.95 4.03
N LEU A 92 -22.81 -10.52 3.87
CA LEU A 92 -21.78 -11.31 3.18
C LEU A 92 -21.51 -12.62 3.94
N GLY A 93 -21.44 -12.55 5.27
CA GLY A 93 -21.13 -13.69 6.13
C GLY A 93 -19.63 -14.00 6.20
N ARG A 94 -19.24 -14.78 7.22
CA ARG A 94 -17.83 -15.02 7.59
C ARG A 94 -16.96 -15.57 6.44
N ARG A 95 -17.53 -16.39 5.55
CA ARG A 95 -16.76 -17.02 4.45
C ARG A 95 -16.54 -16.10 3.25
N ASN A 96 -17.24 -14.98 3.18
CA ASN A 96 -17.21 -14.08 2.03
C ASN A 96 -16.60 -12.71 2.37
N THR A 97 -15.91 -12.57 3.50
CA THR A 97 -15.28 -11.30 3.90
C THR A 97 -14.13 -10.89 2.99
N VAL A 98 -13.59 -11.78 2.16
CA VAL A 98 -12.68 -11.42 1.05
C VAL A 98 -13.33 -10.44 0.07
N GLN A 99 -14.66 -10.43 0.00
CA GLN A 99 -15.46 -9.48 -0.78
C GLN A 99 -15.76 -8.18 -0.02
N ALA A 100 -15.18 -7.95 1.17
CA ALA A 100 -15.45 -6.72 1.93
C ALA A 100 -15.05 -5.44 1.18
N HIS A 101 -14.15 -5.53 0.19
CA HIS A 101 -13.82 -4.40 -0.68
C HIS A 101 -15.05 -3.82 -1.41
N VAL A 102 -16.16 -4.56 -1.55
CA VAL A 102 -17.42 -4.04 -2.13
C VAL A 102 -18.09 -2.98 -1.25
N LEU A 103 -17.74 -2.90 0.04
CA LEU A 103 -18.31 -1.89 0.95
C LEU A 103 -17.98 -0.48 0.48
N GLN A 104 -16.76 -0.25 0.00
CA GLN A 104 -16.32 1.08 -0.41
C GLN A 104 -17.16 1.65 -1.56
N PRO A 105 -17.25 1.03 -2.75
CA PRO A 105 -18.08 1.57 -3.84
C PRO A 105 -19.57 1.64 -3.48
N LEU A 106 -20.06 0.75 -2.61
CA LEU A 106 -21.43 0.81 -2.09
C LEU A 106 -21.65 2.09 -1.27
N LEU A 107 -20.78 2.39 -0.31
CA LEU A 107 -20.92 3.56 0.56
C LEU A 107 -20.62 4.87 -0.18
N ASP A 108 -19.67 4.85 -1.11
CA ASP A 108 -19.37 5.97 -2.00
C ASP A 108 -20.59 6.32 -2.87
N SER A 109 -21.33 5.31 -3.35
CA SER A 109 -22.58 5.54 -4.09
C SER A 109 -23.69 6.22 -3.26
N LEU A 110 -23.60 6.14 -1.94
CA LEU A 110 -24.49 6.81 -0.99
C LEU A 110 -23.97 8.20 -0.56
N GLY A 111 -22.85 8.65 -1.14
CA GLY A 111 -22.19 9.92 -0.85
C GLY A 111 -21.38 9.94 0.44
N LEU A 112 -21.20 8.79 1.09
CA LEU A 112 -20.29 8.63 2.22
C LEU A 112 -18.86 8.51 1.70
N MET A 113 -17.87 8.92 2.49
CA MET A 113 -16.45 8.81 2.11
C MET A 113 -15.81 7.75 2.99
N THR A 114 -15.50 6.59 2.41
CA THR A 114 -14.92 5.46 3.13
C THR A 114 -13.76 4.84 2.39
N GLU A 115 -12.82 4.27 3.14
CA GLU A 115 -11.74 3.44 2.61
C GLU A 115 -11.81 2.07 3.29
N VAL A 116 -11.66 0.98 2.54
CA VAL A 116 -11.72 -0.38 3.08
C VAL A 116 -10.42 -1.10 2.82
N ALA A 117 -9.83 -1.64 3.89
CA ALA A 117 -8.61 -2.42 3.84
C ALA A 117 -8.82 -3.80 4.47
N ILE A 118 -8.31 -4.82 3.79
CA ILE A 118 -8.36 -6.23 4.21
C ILE A 118 -6.97 -6.84 4.11
N ASP A 119 -6.65 -7.73 5.05
CA ASP A 119 -5.52 -8.63 4.87
C ASP A 119 -5.95 -9.80 3.97
N PRO A 120 -5.34 -10.01 2.79
CA PRO A 120 -5.72 -11.12 1.92
C PRO A 120 -5.47 -12.50 2.52
N GLN A 121 -4.56 -12.63 3.50
CA GLN A 121 -4.28 -13.90 4.16
C GLN A 121 -5.23 -14.20 5.33
N LEU A 122 -5.79 -13.16 5.96
CA LEU A 122 -6.78 -13.28 7.04
C LEU A 122 -7.97 -12.35 6.77
N PRO A 123 -8.77 -12.64 5.72
CA PRO A 123 -9.83 -11.73 5.25
C PRO A 123 -10.98 -11.59 6.25
N GLU A 124 -11.05 -12.38 7.33
CA GLU A 124 -12.04 -12.22 8.40
C GLU A 124 -11.83 -10.95 9.25
N PHE A 125 -10.67 -10.29 9.13
CA PHE A 125 -10.38 -8.99 9.74
C PHE A 125 -10.50 -7.89 8.68
N VAL A 126 -11.44 -6.96 8.90
CA VAL A 126 -11.73 -5.88 7.96
C VAL A 126 -11.58 -4.55 8.67
N LEU A 127 -10.80 -3.64 8.09
CA LEU A 127 -10.76 -2.24 8.48
C LEU A 127 -11.62 -1.44 7.51
N MET A 128 -12.53 -0.62 8.03
CA MET A 128 -13.22 0.41 7.26
C MET A 128 -12.94 1.76 7.90
N VAL A 129 -12.27 2.65 7.18
CA VAL A 129 -12.04 4.02 7.61
C VAL A 129 -13.17 4.90 7.10
N VAL A 130 -13.75 5.70 7.98
CA VAL A 130 -14.82 6.65 7.65
C VAL A 130 -14.29 8.06 7.80
N HIS A 131 -14.40 8.84 6.73
CA HIS A 131 -14.02 10.25 6.69
C HIS A 131 -15.25 11.14 6.69
N ASN A 132 -15.08 12.40 7.11
CA ASN A 132 -16.10 13.42 6.91
C ASN A 132 -15.96 14.00 5.50
N PRO A 133 -16.91 13.76 4.57
CA PRO A 133 -16.82 14.26 3.19
C PRO A 133 -16.85 15.80 3.09
N PHE A 134 -17.29 16.50 4.14
CA PHE A 134 -17.33 17.96 4.19
C PHE A 134 -16.13 18.57 4.93
N ARG A 135 -15.25 17.74 5.50
CA ARG A 135 -14.05 18.14 6.26
C ARG A 135 -12.89 17.17 5.97
N PRO A 136 -12.22 17.29 4.81
CA PRO A 136 -11.22 16.31 4.36
C PRO A 136 -9.93 16.29 5.20
N THR A 137 -9.75 17.27 6.09
CA THR A 137 -8.61 17.39 7.01
C THR A 137 -8.95 16.95 8.44
N ALA A 138 -10.22 16.65 8.73
CA ALA A 138 -10.64 16.20 10.06
C ALA A 138 -10.13 14.77 10.34
N ASP A 139 -10.15 14.40 11.62
CA ASP A 139 -9.92 13.03 12.05
C ASP A 139 -10.89 12.06 11.36
N ALA A 140 -10.40 10.85 11.12
CA ALA A 140 -11.19 9.74 10.63
C ALA A 140 -11.38 8.70 11.73
N LEU A 141 -12.43 7.91 11.59
CA LEU A 141 -12.68 6.79 12.49
C LEU A 141 -12.52 5.48 11.72
N GLY A 142 -11.53 4.68 12.11
CA GLY A 142 -11.37 3.31 11.68
C GLY A 142 -12.33 2.39 12.45
N PHE A 143 -13.12 1.60 11.74
CA PHE A 143 -13.91 0.52 12.31
C PHE A 143 -13.24 -0.81 12.02
N LEU A 144 -12.85 -1.50 13.08
CA LEU A 144 -12.30 -2.85 13.07
C LEU A 144 -13.45 -3.85 13.15
N TYR A 145 -13.52 -4.78 12.22
CA TYR A 145 -14.48 -5.88 12.23
C TYR A 145 -13.76 -7.22 12.28
N TRP A 146 -14.23 -8.11 13.15
CA TRP A 146 -13.73 -9.49 13.24
C TRP A 146 -14.81 -10.42 13.76
N TYR A 147 -14.76 -11.70 13.40
CA TYR A 147 -15.68 -12.70 13.92
C TYR A 147 -15.15 -13.30 15.21
N ARG A 148 -15.96 -13.23 16.28
CA ARG A 148 -15.79 -14.07 17.46
C ARG A 148 -16.83 -15.18 17.41
N VAL A 149 -16.40 -16.38 17.02
CA VAL A 149 -17.30 -17.50 16.68
C VAL A 149 -18.22 -17.08 15.52
N ASP A 150 -19.48 -16.74 15.81
CA ASP A 150 -20.49 -16.31 14.85
C ASP A 150 -20.89 -14.83 15.01
N ASP A 151 -20.40 -14.16 16.06
CA ASP A 151 -20.69 -12.73 16.28
C ASP A 151 -19.64 -11.86 15.60
N LEU A 152 -20.08 -11.10 14.59
CA LEU A 152 -19.27 -10.03 13.99
C LEU A 152 -19.14 -8.88 14.98
N ARG A 153 -17.97 -8.77 15.61
CA ARG A 153 -17.58 -7.69 16.51
C ARG A 153 -17.23 -6.43 15.71
N ILE A 154 -17.33 -5.29 16.39
CA ILE A 154 -16.97 -3.98 15.86
C ILE A 154 -16.30 -3.18 16.96
N GLN A 155 -15.21 -2.49 16.62
CA GLN A 155 -14.55 -1.53 17.50
C GLN A 155 -14.08 -0.32 16.70
N GLY A 156 -14.22 0.89 17.28
CA GLY A 156 -13.71 2.11 16.68
C GLY A 156 -12.29 2.43 17.16
N VAL A 157 -11.45 2.93 16.26
CA VAL A 157 -10.12 3.47 16.52
C VAL A 157 -9.98 4.83 15.82
N VAL A 158 -9.48 5.84 16.53
CA VAL A 158 -9.29 7.18 15.96
C VAL A 158 -8.02 7.18 15.10
N LEU A 159 -8.13 7.69 13.88
CA LEU A 159 -7.00 7.88 12.97
C LEU A 159 -6.90 9.37 12.62
N ASN A 160 -5.74 9.98 12.83
CA ASN A 160 -5.50 11.39 12.52
C ASN A 160 -5.38 11.60 10.99
N GLY A 161 -6.49 11.43 10.27
CA GLY A 161 -6.58 11.41 8.81
C GLY A 161 -7.02 10.06 8.27
N GLY A 162 -6.19 9.03 8.40
CA GLY A 162 -6.56 7.64 8.08
C GLY A 162 -6.63 7.30 6.59
N ARG A 163 -5.92 8.04 5.73
CA ARG A 163 -5.95 7.83 4.27
C ARG A 163 -5.07 6.66 3.85
N ASP A 164 -5.41 6.06 2.71
CA ASP A 164 -4.68 4.98 2.05
C ASP A 164 -4.29 3.84 3.04
N PRO A 165 -5.24 3.33 3.85
CA PRO A 165 -4.90 2.40 4.92
C PRO A 165 -4.37 1.08 4.36
N LEU A 166 -3.24 0.64 4.89
CA LEU A 166 -2.63 -0.65 4.64
C LEU A 166 -2.64 -1.48 5.91
N VAL A 167 -3.20 -2.69 5.83
CA VAL A 167 -3.36 -3.56 6.99
C VAL A 167 -2.64 -4.89 6.84
N ARG A 168 -2.23 -5.43 7.99
CA ARG A 168 -1.75 -6.80 8.14
C ARG A 168 -2.20 -7.34 9.48
N VAL A 169 -2.68 -8.57 9.49
CA VAL A 169 -3.05 -9.32 10.69
C VAL A 169 -2.23 -10.59 10.73
N TRP A 170 -1.73 -10.97 11.89
CA TRP A 170 -0.97 -12.20 12.06
C TRP A 170 -1.26 -12.88 13.39
N TRP A 171 -1.10 -14.20 13.39
CA TRP A 171 -1.14 -15.00 14.61
C TRP A 171 0.19 -14.85 15.35
N THR A 172 0.14 -14.55 16.64
CA THR A 172 1.38 -14.27 17.40
C THR A 172 1.96 -15.48 18.12
N GLY A 173 1.26 -16.62 18.13
CA GLY A 173 1.63 -17.77 18.95
C GLY A 173 1.37 -17.62 20.45
N ARG A 174 0.87 -16.46 20.91
CA ARG A 174 0.64 -16.15 22.32
C ARG A 174 -0.84 -16.25 22.70
N SER A 175 -1.13 -16.90 23.82
CA SER A 175 -2.52 -17.07 24.30
C SER A 175 -3.16 -15.77 24.80
N GLU A 176 -2.34 -14.89 25.38
CA GLU A 176 -2.75 -13.62 25.97
C GLU A 176 -3.09 -12.56 24.92
N SER A 177 -2.48 -12.69 23.73
CA SER A 177 -2.66 -11.79 22.59
C SER A 177 -2.63 -12.57 21.28
N PRO A 178 -3.65 -13.40 20.99
CA PRO A 178 -3.65 -14.36 19.89
C PRO A 178 -3.32 -13.73 18.53
N TYR A 179 -3.86 -12.54 18.27
CA TYR A 179 -3.65 -11.82 17.02
C TYR A 179 -3.10 -10.42 17.28
N GLU A 180 -2.27 -9.97 16.34
CA GLU A 180 -1.88 -8.58 16.21
C GLU A 180 -2.35 -8.04 14.87
N TRP A 181 -2.64 -6.73 14.86
CA TRP A 181 -3.09 -6.01 13.69
C TRP A 181 -2.29 -4.72 13.55
N GLY A 182 -1.46 -4.68 12.52
CA GLY A 182 -0.72 -3.51 12.09
C GLY A 182 -1.52 -2.71 11.06
N ILE A 183 -1.70 -1.42 11.31
CA ILE A 183 -2.42 -0.49 10.45
C ILE A 183 -1.48 0.67 10.12
N VAL A 184 -1.07 0.76 8.86
CA VAL A 184 -0.35 1.92 8.33
C VAL A 184 -1.36 2.82 7.63
N TYR A 185 -1.28 4.12 7.87
CA TYR A 185 -2.16 5.11 7.25
C TYR A 185 -1.46 6.46 7.12
N HIS A 186 -1.94 7.31 6.22
CA HIS A 186 -1.41 8.65 6.02
C HIS A 186 -2.21 9.69 6.80
N GLN A 187 -1.51 10.63 7.42
CA GLN A 187 -2.15 11.74 8.10
C GLN A 187 -2.83 12.69 7.11
N ALA A 188 -3.89 13.35 7.57
CA ALA A 188 -4.55 14.40 6.81
C ALA A 188 -3.80 15.74 6.91
N SER A 189 -2.50 15.72 6.59
CA SER A 189 -1.64 16.91 6.51
C SER A 189 -1.17 17.12 5.06
N PRO A 190 -0.72 18.34 4.69
CA PRO A 190 -0.13 18.57 3.37
C PRO A 190 1.09 17.69 3.09
N GLU A 191 1.81 17.30 4.14
CA GLU A 191 2.97 16.42 4.08
C GLU A 191 2.57 14.95 3.98
N GLY A 192 1.39 14.55 4.47
CA GLY A 192 0.89 13.17 4.35
C GLY A 192 1.78 12.15 5.06
N GLU A 193 2.22 12.46 6.28
CA GLU A 193 3.10 11.57 7.05
C GLU A 193 2.46 10.20 7.28
N MET A 194 3.22 9.13 7.07
CA MET A 194 2.79 7.78 7.41
C MET A 194 2.82 7.57 8.93
N LYS A 195 1.78 6.95 9.47
CA LYS A 195 1.68 6.54 10.88
C LYS A 195 1.39 5.05 10.98
N LEU A 196 1.82 4.45 12.08
CA LEU A 196 1.55 3.06 12.44
C LEU A 196 0.69 3.02 13.71
N LEU A 197 -0.42 2.29 13.63
CA LEU A 197 -1.18 1.83 14.79
C LEU A 197 -0.99 0.31 14.90
N LEU A 198 -0.46 -0.15 16.03
CA LEU A 198 -0.34 -1.56 16.37
C LEU A 198 -1.28 -1.91 17.52
N ILE A 199 -2.19 -2.84 17.28
CA ILE A 199 -3.18 -3.29 18.26
C ILE A 199 -3.12 -4.81 18.44
N ARG A 200 -3.44 -5.25 19.66
CA ARG A 200 -3.47 -6.65 20.10
C ARG A 200 -4.88 -7.07 20.43
N LEU A 201 -5.30 -8.22 19.93
CA LEU A 201 -6.57 -8.82 20.31
C LEU A 201 -6.40 -9.42 21.71
N ASP A 202 -7.32 -9.13 22.63
CA ASP A 202 -7.26 -9.71 23.96
C ASP A 202 -7.48 -11.24 23.95
N GLN A 203 -7.06 -11.92 25.01
CA GLN A 203 -7.19 -13.39 25.13
C GLN A 203 -8.60 -13.92 24.89
N SER A 204 -9.64 -13.13 25.18
CA SER A 204 -11.03 -13.56 25.03
C SER A 204 -11.57 -13.35 23.60
N GLY A 205 -10.81 -12.65 22.75
CA GLY A 205 -11.21 -12.25 21.40
C GLY A 205 -12.32 -11.21 21.37
N SER A 206 -12.51 -10.46 22.47
CA SER A 206 -13.64 -9.54 22.67
C SER A 206 -13.33 -8.09 22.31
N PHE A 207 -12.08 -7.64 22.42
CA PHE A 207 -11.67 -6.27 22.08
C PHE A 207 -10.19 -6.20 21.69
N TRP A 208 -9.85 -5.12 20.99
CA TRP A 208 -8.48 -4.75 20.65
C TRP A 208 -7.96 -3.68 21.60
N SER A 209 -6.70 -3.79 22.00
CA SER A 209 -6.00 -2.75 22.76
C SER A 209 -4.75 -2.32 22.03
N GLU A 210 -4.39 -1.05 22.13
CA GLU A 210 -3.08 -0.58 21.66
C GLU A 210 -1.96 -1.38 22.30
N ALA A 211 -1.01 -1.85 21.47
CA ALA A 211 0.08 -2.66 21.95
C ALA A 211 1.03 -1.87 22.87
N LEU A 212 1.11 -0.53 22.68
CA LEU A 212 2.05 0.37 23.36
C LEU A 212 1.46 1.77 23.56
N PRO A 213 0.44 1.94 24.43
CA PRO A 213 -0.25 3.22 24.61
C PRO A 213 0.63 4.34 25.19
N GLU A 214 1.77 4.00 25.83
CA GLU A 214 2.65 4.96 26.51
C GLU A 214 3.90 5.35 25.69
N ARG A 215 4.05 4.83 24.46
CA ARG A 215 5.25 5.05 23.65
C ARG A 215 4.94 5.80 22.36
N GLU A 216 5.87 6.66 21.97
CA GLU A 216 5.80 7.29 20.65
C GLU A 216 5.86 6.22 19.56
N PRO A 217 4.94 6.25 18.58
CA PRO A 217 4.99 5.36 17.43
C PRO A 217 6.35 5.43 16.71
N PRO A 218 6.78 4.37 16.01
CA PRO A 218 8.01 4.45 15.24
C PRO A 218 7.91 5.54 14.18
N ASP A 219 8.95 6.37 14.06
CA ASP A 219 9.09 7.29 12.94
C ASP A 219 9.24 6.49 11.64
N LEU A 220 8.23 6.59 10.77
CA LEU A 220 8.20 5.91 9.47
C LEU A 220 8.94 6.68 8.38
N GLY A 221 9.42 7.90 8.66
CA GLY A 221 10.27 8.70 7.77
C GLY A 221 9.55 9.71 6.90
N GLY A 222 8.35 10.14 7.28
CA GLY A 222 7.59 11.13 6.52
C GLY A 222 6.56 10.53 5.56
N ALA A 223 6.31 11.25 4.48
CA ALA A 223 5.46 10.80 3.37
C ALA A 223 6.16 9.72 2.55
N GLY A 224 5.41 8.69 2.14
CA GLY A 224 5.96 7.62 1.35
C GLY A 224 4.96 6.51 1.05
N ARG A 225 5.50 5.34 0.72
CA ARG A 225 4.75 4.10 0.55
C ARG A 225 5.18 3.11 1.63
N ALA A 226 4.30 2.17 1.95
CA ALA A 226 4.59 1.08 2.86
C ALA A 226 4.13 -0.26 2.27
N ALA A 227 4.72 -1.35 2.76
CA ALA A 227 4.28 -2.70 2.52
C ALA A 227 4.54 -3.57 3.75
N TRP A 228 3.64 -4.50 4.01
CA TRP A 228 3.87 -5.61 4.93
C TRP A 228 4.44 -6.78 4.16
N VAL A 229 5.59 -7.29 4.59
CA VAL A 229 6.33 -8.36 3.90
C VAL A 229 6.91 -9.30 4.94
N ASP A 230 6.81 -10.61 4.70
CA ASP A 230 7.58 -11.61 5.45
C ASP A 230 8.91 -11.81 4.71
N VAL A 231 9.92 -11.03 5.11
CA VAL A 231 11.23 -10.96 4.46
C VAL A 231 12.07 -12.21 4.77
N ASN A 232 11.89 -12.78 5.95
CA ASN A 232 12.74 -13.85 6.47
C ASN A 232 12.09 -15.26 6.37
N GLY A 233 10.79 -15.34 6.07
CA GLY A 233 10.03 -16.57 5.93
C GLY A 233 9.54 -17.18 7.24
N ASP A 234 9.42 -16.41 8.32
CA ASP A 234 8.98 -16.86 9.66
C ASP A 234 7.48 -16.66 9.93
N GLU A 235 6.72 -16.27 8.90
CA GLU A 235 5.29 -15.95 8.94
C GLU A 235 4.94 -14.68 9.75
N LEU A 236 5.93 -14.01 10.35
CA LEU A 236 5.75 -12.70 10.98
C LEU A 236 6.03 -11.59 9.96
N PRO A 237 5.20 -10.54 9.91
CA PRO A 237 5.41 -9.48 8.94
C PRO A 237 6.46 -8.47 9.45
N GLU A 238 7.42 -8.15 8.60
CA GLU A 238 8.14 -6.89 8.65
C GLU A 238 7.35 -5.77 7.95
N LEU A 239 7.52 -4.56 8.46
CA LEU A 239 7.03 -3.35 7.80
C LEU A 239 8.17 -2.73 7.00
N ILE A 240 7.99 -2.59 5.69
CA ILE A 240 8.92 -1.89 4.81
C ILE A 240 8.30 -0.55 4.43
N THR A 241 9.04 0.54 4.59
CA THR A 241 8.64 1.87 4.09
C THR A 241 9.64 2.40 3.07
N TRP A 242 9.14 3.09 2.05
CA TRP A 242 9.92 3.81 1.06
C TRP A 242 9.58 5.29 1.14
N VAL A 243 10.54 6.08 1.63
CA VAL A 243 10.39 7.52 1.87
C VAL A 243 11.43 8.30 1.11
N ARG A 244 11.19 9.59 0.87
CA ARG A 244 12.19 10.47 0.22
C ARG A 244 13.43 10.56 1.12
N ALA A 245 14.60 10.29 0.54
CA ALA A 245 15.86 10.48 1.21
C ALA A 245 16.27 11.96 1.21
N GLN A 246 17.32 12.29 1.97
CA GLN A 246 17.91 13.62 1.89
C GLN A 246 18.44 13.87 0.46
N PRO A 247 18.07 14.99 -0.19
CA PRO A 247 18.53 15.28 -1.55
C PRO A 247 20.04 15.51 -1.57
N ASP A 248 20.69 15.13 -2.67
CA ASP A 248 22.10 15.48 -2.90
C ASP A 248 22.17 16.96 -3.29
N SER A 249 22.98 17.76 -2.59
CA SER A 249 23.06 19.21 -2.82
C SER A 249 23.53 19.60 -4.22
N THR A 250 24.10 18.65 -4.96
CA THR A 250 24.54 18.83 -6.35
C THR A 250 23.37 18.79 -7.34
N PHE A 251 22.22 18.27 -6.93
CA PHE A 251 21.05 18.01 -7.75
C PHE A 251 19.85 18.87 -7.32
N GLU A 252 19.24 19.55 -8.28
CA GLU A 252 17.93 20.19 -8.16
C GLU A 252 16.87 19.18 -8.63
N GLU A 253 16.03 18.72 -7.70
CA GLU A 253 14.95 17.79 -7.97
C GLU A 253 13.63 18.57 -8.13
N CYS A 254 12.95 18.40 -9.27
CA CYS A 254 11.61 18.95 -9.44
C CYS A 254 10.57 18.15 -8.61
N GLY A 255 9.40 18.72 -8.32
CA GLY A 255 8.41 18.08 -7.44
C GLY A 255 7.83 16.74 -7.94
N GLU A 256 7.80 16.55 -9.26
CA GLU A 256 7.33 15.33 -9.94
C GLU A 256 8.48 14.46 -10.47
N CYS A 257 9.73 14.89 -10.27
CA CYS A 257 10.89 14.17 -10.76
C CYS A 257 11.18 12.95 -9.87
N PRO A 258 11.89 11.94 -10.39
CA PRO A 258 12.46 10.89 -9.55
C PRO A 258 13.31 11.48 -8.43
N HIS A 259 13.13 10.95 -7.22
CA HIS A 259 13.85 11.35 -6.01
C HIS A 259 14.73 10.22 -5.50
N LEU A 260 15.71 10.57 -4.67
CA LEU A 260 16.39 9.57 -3.85
C LEU A 260 15.36 8.97 -2.86
N LEU A 261 15.35 7.65 -2.73
CA LEU A 261 14.45 6.94 -1.84
C LEU A 261 15.25 6.15 -0.80
N THR A 262 14.83 6.25 0.45
CA THR A 262 15.31 5.38 1.54
C THR A 262 14.27 4.30 1.78
N GLU A 263 14.70 3.05 1.71
CA GLU A 263 13.97 1.90 2.19
C GLU A 263 14.31 1.69 3.67
N ARG A 264 13.29 1.62 4.52
CA ARG A 264 13.40 1.37 5.95
C ARG A 264 12.67 0.07 6.27
N THR A 265 13.34 -0.85 6.94
CA THR A 265 12.73 -2.12 7.39
C THR A 265 12.55 -2.07 8.90
N PHE A 266 11.33 -2.29 9.35
CA PHE A 266 10.96 -2.34 10.76
C PHE A 266 10.54 -3.77 11.12
N THR A 267 11.04 -4.25 12.25
CA THR A 267 10.72 -5.58 12.79
C THR A 267 9.98 -5.43 14.10
N GLU A 268 8.98 -6.28 14.37
CA GLU A 268 8.35 -6.34 15.68
C GLU A 268 9.36 -6.86 16.73
N ARG A 269 9.50 -6.12 17.84
CA ARG A 269 10.26 -6.51 19.03
C ARG A 269 9.32 -6.42 20.25
N ARG A 270 9.84 -6.71 21.44
CA ARG A 270 9.04 -6.59 22.69
C ARG A 270 8.49 -5.18 22.87
N GLU A 271 9.27 -4.20 22.41
CA GLU A 271 8.97 -2.78 22.43
C GLU A 271 8.14 -2.29 21.24
N GLY A 272 7.58 -3.20 20.43
CA GLY A 272 6.86 -2.89 19.18
C GLY A 272 7.78 -2.85 17.97
N PHE A 273 7.31 -2.22 16.89
CA PHE A 273 8.10 -2.09 15.67
C PHE A 273 9.29 -1.15 15.88
N THR A 274 10.49 -1.66 15.64
CA THR A 274 11.74 -0.90 15.69
C THR A 274 12.42 -0.91 14.33
N LEU A 275 13.03 0.21 13.94
CA LEU A 275 13.86 0.27 12.73
C LEU A 275 15.02 -0.71 12.85
N ASN A 276 15.06 -1.69 11.96
CA ASN A 276 16.08 -2.73 11.91
C ASN A 276 17.15 -2.45 10.84
N ASP A 277 16.72 -1.98 9.66
CA ASP A 277 17.61 -1.61 8.55
C ASP A 277 17.11 -0.35 7.84
N SER A 278 18.04 0.43 7.27
CA SER A 278 17.75 1.61 6.49
C SER A 278 18.80 1.78 5.40
N ARG A 279 18.37 1.80 4.14
CA ARG A 279 19.28 1.86 2.99
C ARG A 279 18.72 2.69 1.85
N LEU A 280 19.61 3.30 1.07
CA LEU A 280 19.22 3.97 -0.16
C LEU A 280 18.82 2.94 -1.21
N VAL A 281 17.65 3.11 -1.82
CA VAL A 281 17.18 2.25 -2.91
C VAL A 281 18.02 2.53 -4.16
N PRO A 282 18.61 1.50 -4.80
CA PRO A 282 19.47 1.68 -5.97
C PRO A 282 18.65 1.92 -7.26
N THR A 283 17.86 2.99 -7.32
CA THR A 283 17.04 3.39 -8.49
C THR A 283 17.91 3.87 -9.65
N PRO A 284 17.37 4.03 -10.88
CA PRO A 284 18.09 4.68 -11.99
C PRO A 284 18.67 6.04 -11.59
N TYR A 285 17.85 6.88 -10.97
CA TYR A 285 18.25 8.21 -10.49
C TYR A 285 19.33 8.11 -9.40
N ALA A 286 19.16 7.25 -8.40
CA ALA A 286 20.15 7.07 -7.34
C ALA A 286 21.51 6.59 -7.88
N ASN A 287 21.52 5.72 -8.88
CA ASN A 287 22.75 5.28 -9.53
C ASN A 287 23.42 6.40 -10.35
N PHE A 288 22.64 7.27 -10.99
CA PHE A 288 23.20 8.45 -11.65
C PHE A 288 23.83 9.42 -10.65
N VAL A 289 23.15 9.72 -9.54
CA VAL A 289 23.68 10.55 -8.46
C VAL A 289 24.98 9.95 -7.91
N LEU A 290 24.99 8.64 -7.64
CA LEU A 290 26.18 7.92 -7.18
C LEU A 290 27.32 7.99 -8.20
N PHE A 291 27.04 7.80 -9.49
CA PHE A 291 28.03 7.91 -10.55
C PHE A 291 28.70 9.29 -10.55
N VAL A 292 27.91 10.37 -10.53
CA VAL A 292 28.44 11.75 -10.48
C VAL A 292 29.26 11.99 -9.21
N ARG A 293 28.81 11.49 -8.06
CA ARG A 293 29.57 11.58 -6.79
C ARG A 293 30.93 10.88 -6.91
N LEU A 294 30.97 9.66 -7.43
CA LEU A 294 32.20 8.89 -7.60
C LEU A 294 33.18 9.56 -8.59
N LEU A 295 32.66 10.20 -9.65
CA LEU A 295 33.50 11.00 -10.55
C LEU A 295 34.18 12.16 -9.83
N ARG A 296 33.45 12.87 -8.98
CA ARG A 296 33.95 14.02 -8.20
C ARG A 296 34.96 13.61 -7.14
N GLU A 297 34.77 12.44 -6.54
CA GLU A 297 35.70 11.84 -5.58
C GLU A 297 36.95 11.25 -6.26
N GLY A 298 37.00 11.23 -7.60
CA GLY A 298 38.10 10.62 -8.35
C GLY A 298 38.10 9.08 -8.33
N ASN A 299 37.04 8.45 -7.81
CA ASN A 299 36.92 7.00 -7.71
C ASN A 299 36.49 6.37 -9.06
N ARG A 300 37.42 6.44 -10.02
CA ARG A 300 37.23 5.96 -11.40
C ARG A 300 36.85 4.48 -11.47
N ALA A 301 37.46 3.65 -10.62
CA ALA A 301 37.22 2.21 -10.60
C ALA A 301 35.78 1.87 -10.19
N ALA A 302 35.23 2.51 -9.16
CA ALA A 302 33.85 2.30 -8.75
C ALA A 302 32.87 2.91 -9.77
N ALA A 303 33.13 4.12 -10.27
CA ALA A 303 32.29 4.77 -11.28
C ALA A 303 32.18 3.92 -12.56
N SER A 304 33.28 3.31 -13.00
CA SER A 304 33.31 2.42 -14.17
C SER A 304 32.38 1.21 -14.03
N ARG A 305 32.20 0.68 -12.81
CA ARG A 305 31.30 -0.48 -12.56
C ARG A 305 29.82 -0.14 -12.72
N LEU A 306 29.46 1.14 -12.65
CA LEU A 306 28.10 1.63 -12.86
C LEU A 306 27.75 1.84 -14.34
N LEU A 307 28.70 1.57 -15.26
CA LEU A 307 28.51 1.72 -16.70
C LEU A 307 28.36 0.34 -17.36
N VAL A 308 27.50 0.25 -18.38
CA VAL A 308 27.50 -0.86 -19.35
C VAL A 308 28.82 -0.85 -20.13
N ASN A 309 29.23 0.32 -20.64
CA ASN A 309 30.49 0.51 -21.36
C ASN A 309 31.47 1.36 -20.53
N PRO A 310 32.51 0.76 -19.92
CA PRO A 310 33.54 1.48 -19.15
C PRO A 310 34.20 2.66 -19.87
N ALA A 311 34.35 2.62 -21.20
CA ALA A 311 35.00 3.68 -21.96
C ALA A 311 34.22 5.01 -21.93
N LYS A 312 32.93 4.97 -21.59
CA LYS A 312 32.10 6.16 -21.37
C LYS A 312 32.57 6.99 -20.17
N LEU A 313 33.35 6.42 -19.25
CA LEU A 313 33.89 7.13 -18.10
C LEU A 313 34.75 8.33 -18.52
N ASP A 314 35.65 8.13 -19.48
CA ASP A 314 36.52 9.20 -19.97
C ASP A 314 35.72 10.28 -20.70
N GLN A 315 34.63 9.89 -21.37
CA GLN A 315 33.69 10.84 -21.97
C GLN A 315 33.04 11.72 -20.89
N ALA A 316 32.53 11.14 -19.80
CA ALA A 316 31.91 11.91 -18.70
C ALA A 316 32.91 12.88 -18.05
N LEU A 317 34.15 12.45 -17.84
CA LEU A 317 35.22 13.29 -17.31
C LEU A 317 35.59 14.44 -18.27
N ALA A 318 35.69 14.17 -19.58
CA ALA A 318 35.94 15.19 -20.60
C ALA A 318 34.81 16.21 -20.75
N LEU A 319 33.57 15.79 -20.45
CA LEU A 319 32.39 16.67 -20.35
C LEU A 319 32.37 17.50 -19.06
N GLY A 320 33.28 17.23 -18.11
CA GLY A 320 33.42 17.97 -16.86
C GLY A 320 32.48 17.51 -15.75
N TRP A 321 31.85 16.34 -15.86
CA TRP A 321 30.89 15.85 -14.87
C TRP A 321 31.51 15.60 -13.48
N GLY A 322 32.82 15.29 -13.44
CA GLY A 322 33.60 15.15 -12.21
C GLY A 322 34.20 16.46 -11.68
N GLY A 323 33.87 17.62 -12.27
CA GLY A 323 34.41 18.91 -11.86
C GLY A 323 33.90 19.39 -10.50
N ARG A 324 34.34 20.58 -10.07
CA ARG A 324 33.86 21.22 -8.86
C ARG A 324 32.37 21.57 -9.02
N ALA A 325 31.51 20.79 -8.37
CA ALA A 325 30.08 21.04 -8.37
C ALA A 325 29.71 22.13 -7.37
N THR A 326 28.82 23.02 -7.78
CA THR A 326 28.07 23.91 -6.90
C THR A 326 26.68 23.33 -6.64
N ARG A 327 25.90 24.00 -5.81
CA ARG A 327 24.47 23.70 -5.69
C ARG A 327 23.80 23.75 -7.07
N ASP A 328 22.86 22.84 -7.32
CA ASP A 328 22.03 22.80 -8.54
C ASP A 328 22.84 22.67 -9.85
N THR A 329 24.00 22.00 -9.78
CA THR A 329 24.83 21.70 -10.96
C THR A 329 24.06 20.80 -11.93
N TRP A 330 23.33 19.84 -11.39
CA TRP A 330 22.46 18.96 -12.14
C TRP A 330 21.02 19.26 -11.83
N ARG A 331 20.15 19.23 -12.83
CA ARG A 331 18.71 19.32 -12.67
C ARG A 331 18.04 18.25 -13.48
N VAL A 332 17.16 17.47 -12.85
CA VAL A 332 16.27 16.57 -13.58
C VAL A 332 15.17 17.43 -14.18
N GLU A 333 15.05 17.43 -15.51
CA GLU A 333 14.03 18.20 -16.22
C GLU A 333 12.84 17.32 -16.60
N TYR A 334 13.11 16.05 -16.93
CA TYR A 334 12.09 15.11 -17.34
C TYR A 334 12.53 13.66 -17.07
N ALA A 335 11.55 12.78 -16.89
CA ALA A 335 11.74 11.35 -16.75
C ALA A 335 10.62 10.61 -17.51
N GLU A 336 10.91 9.37 -17.90
CA GLU A 336 9.87 8.46 -18.37
C GLU A 336 8.74 8.32 -17.32
N ASP A 337 7.49 8.23 -17.77
CA ASP A 337 6.29 8.06 -16.91
C ASP A 337 6.16 6.61 -16.44
N GLU A 338 7.21 6.09 -15.82
CA GLU A 338 7.31 4.78 -15.20
C GLU A 338 7.86 4.91 -13.79
N HIS A 339 7.52 3.94 -12.92
CA HIS A 339 8.01 3.96 -11.54
C HIS A 339 9.54 3.89 -11.46
N TRP A 340 10.15 3.13 -12.38
CA TRP A 340 11.60 3.03 -12.55
C TRP A 340 11.96 3.41 -13.98
N PRO A 341 12.25 4.70 -14.24
CA PRO A 341 12.43 5.18 -15.60
C PRO A 341 13.69 4.59 -16.25
N HIS A 342 13.58 4.11 -17.48
CA HIS A 342 14.72 3.61 -18.25
C HIS A 342 15.57 4.75 -18.80
N TRP A 343 15.08 5.99 -18.72
CA TRP A 343 15.86 7.17 -19.11
C TRP A 343 15.44 8.42 -18.35
N LEU A 344 16.39 9.35 -18.22
CA LEU A 344 16.22 10.65 -17.57
C LEU A 344 16.77 11.75 -18.46
N ALA A 345 16.02 12.85 -18.60
CA ALA A 345 16.54 14.08 -19.19
C ALA A 345 17.05 15.01 -18.09
N LEU A 346 18.33 15.37 -18.17
CA LEU A 346 18.99 16.22 -17.20
C LEU A 346 19.63 17.43 -17.87
N ARG A 347 19.62 18.56 -17.15
CA ARG A 347 20.43 19.73 -17.45
C ARG A 347 21.65 19.75 -16.54
N PHE A 348 22.81 19.95 -17.13
CA PHE A 348 24.10 20.09 -16.47
C PHE A 348 24.63 21.51 -16.65
N ASN A 349 24.88 22.21 -15.55
CA ASN A 349 25.46 23.55 -15.53
C ASN A 349 26.98 23.47 -15.37
N GLY A 350 27.65 23.12 -16.46
CA GLY A 350 29.11 22.97 -16.49
C GLY A 350 29.86 24.27 -16.83
N SER A 351 31.19 24.18 -16.86
CA SER A 351 32.07 25.31 -17.22
C SER A 351 31.89 25.80 -18.67
N LYS A 352 31.30 24.97 -19.55
CA LYS A 352 30.96 25.31 -20.94
C LYS A 352 29.54 25.86 -21.10
N GLY A 353 28.87 26.18 -20.00
CA GLY A 353 27.47 26.57 -19.96
C GLY A 353 26.50 25.40 -19.79
N PRO A 354 25.18 25.68 -19.76
CA PRO A 354 24.15 24.65 -19.62
C PRO A 354 24.14 23.68 -20.81
N GLN A 355 24.10 22.39 -20.51
CA GLN A 355 23.99 21.32 -21.51
C GLN A 355 22.92 20.32 -21.10
N HIS A 356 22.24 19.75 -22.09
CA HIS A 356 21.20 18.76 -21.89
C HIS A 356 21.70 17.36 -22.23
N TYR A 357 21.28 16.39 -21.40
CA TYR A 357 21.62 14.98 -21.57
C TYR A 357 20.38 14.14 -21.39
N ILE A 358 20.20 13.14 -22.25
CA ILE A 358 19.29 12.02 -22.01
C ILE A 358 20.17 10.85 -21.61
N VAL A 359 20.04 10.40 -20.36
CA VAL A 359 20.80 9.28 -19.80
C VAL A 359 19.90 8.05 -19.82
N HIS A 360 20.34 6.97 -20.44
CA HIS A 360 19.62 5.70 -20.47
C HIS A 360 20.21 4.73 -19.45
N PHE A 361 19.35 3.88 -18.92
CA PHE A 361 19.66 2.89 -17.90
C PHE A 361 19.29 1.49 -18.39
N ALA A 362 20.05 0.51 -17.93
CA ALA A 362 19.77 -0.91 -18.14
C ALA A 362 19.86 -1.63 -16.79
N THR A 363 19.37 -2.86 -16.74
CA THR A 363 19.55 -3.75 -15.60
C THR A 363 20.62 -4.80 -15.90
N ARG A 364 21.54 -5.01 -14.95
CA ARG A 364 22.54 -6.08 -14.97
C ARG A 364 22.55 -6.75 -13.60
N GLU A 365 22.27 -8.05 -13.56
CA GLU A 365 22.22 -8.83 -12.31
C GLU A 365 21.28 -8.22 -11.25
N GLY A 366 20.12 -7.73 -11.70
CA GLY A 366 19.13 -7.08 -10.83
C GLY A 366 19.51 -5.69 -10.33
N ARG A 367 20.56 -5.06 -10.88
CA ARG A 367 21.00 -3.71 -10.53
C ARG A 367 20.87 -2.76 -11.71
N TRP A 368 20.41 -1.54 -11.44
CA TRP A 368 20.41 -0.47 -12.43
C TRP A 368 21.83 0.02 -12.70
N ILE A 369 22.16 0.16 -13.98
CA ILE A 369 23.44 0.68 -14.47
C ILE A 369 23.20 1.66 -15.62
N ILE A 370 24.11 2.60 -15.82
CA ILE A 370 24.04 3.57 -16.90
C ILE A 370 24.45 2.88 -18.20
N GLN A 371 23.54 2.83 -19.16
CA GLN A 371 23.78 2.25 -20.47
C GLN A 371 24.57 3.21 -21.36
N ASP A 372 24.02 4.40 -21.57
CA ASP A 372 24.65 5.48 -22.33
C ASP A 372 24.04 6.84 -21.97
N TRP A 373 24.49 7.87 -22.69
CA TRP A 373 23.84 9.17 -22.71
C TRP A 373 24.04 9.84 -24.06
N LEU A 374 23.07 10.67 -24.43
CA LEU A 374 23.04 11.43 -25.68
C LEU A 374 22.84 12.91 -25.38
N VAL A 375 23.44 13.77 -26.21
CA VAL A 375 23.14 15.20 -26.23
C VAL A 375 22.03 15.42 -27.26
N PRO A 376 20.82 15.81 -26.86
CA PRO A 376 19.72 15.93 -27.80
C PRO A 376 19.93 17.15 -28.71
N THR A 377 19.60 17.02 -29.99
CA THR A 377 19.75 18.10 -31.00
C THR A 377 18.75 19.23 -30.83
N LYS A 378 17.66 18.98 -30.09
CA LYS A 378 16.69 19.97 -29.62
C LYS A 378 16.45 19.69 -28.13
N ALA A 379 16.30 20.75 -27.34
CA ALA A 379 15.86 20.58 -25.95
C ALA A 379 14.58 19.72 -25.94
N PRO A 380 14.48 18.71 -25.05
CA PRO A 380 13.28 17.91 -24.96
C PRO A 380 12.10 18.86 -24.73
N GLY A 381 11.18 18.92 -25.70
CA GLY A 381 9.98 19.73 -25.56
C GLY A 381 9.20 19.19 -24.37
N THR A 382 8.71 20.05 -23.50
CA THR A 382 7.73 19.67 -22.46
C THR A 382 6.65 18.85 -23.16
N PRO A 383 6.46 17.56 -22.83
CA PRO A 383 5.34 16.83 -23.38
C PRO A 383 4.09 17.62 -23.02
N ALA A 384 3.21 17.85 -24.00
CA ALA A 384 1.94 18.51 -23.76
C ALA A 384 1.26 17.75 -22.62
N GLY A 385 1.17 18.38 -21.45
CA GLY A 385 0.69 17.73 -20.24
C GLY A 385 -0.63 17.05 -20.56
N ARG A 386 -0.73 15.75 -20.23
CA ARG A 386 -2.02 15.07 -20.21
C ARG A 386 -2.96 15.97 -19.43
N ALA A 387 -3.97 16.52 -20.12
CA ALA A 387 -5.03 17.27 -19.48
C ALA A 387 -5.52 16.39 -18.33
N ARG A 388 -5.38 16.88 -17.09
CA ARG A 388 -5.91 16.19 -15.91
C ARG A 388 -7.38 15.91 -16.21
N SER A 389 -7.74 14.65 -16.42
CA SER A 389 -9.13 14.22 -16.39
C SER A 389 -9.60 14.51 -14.97
N LYS A 390 -10.48 15.51 -14.86
CA LYS A 390 -11.15 15.86 -13.60
C LYS A 390 -12.04 14.73 -13.11
#